data_AF-A0A0F6AM15-F1
#
_entry.id   AF-A0A0F6AM15-F1
#
_cell.length_a   1.000
_cell.length_b   1.000
_cell.length_c   1.000
_cell.angle_alpha   90.00
_cell.angle_beta   90.00
_cell.angle_gamma   90.00
#
_symmetry.space_group_name_H-M   'P 1'
#
loop_
_entity.id
_entity.type
_entity.pdbx_description
1 polymer ?
#
loop_
_entity_poly.entity_id
_entity_poly.type
_entity_poly.pdbx_seq_one_letter_code
_entity_poly.pdbx_strand_id
1 'polypeptide(L)'
;MEYKKFVETRRELNEKVLSRGTLNTKRFFNLDSAVYRPGKLDVKTKELMGLVASTVLRCDDCIRYHLVRCVQEGASDEEIFEALDIALVVGGSIVIPHLRRAVGFLEELREMEKNGETISL
;
A
#
# COMPACT_ATOMS: atom_id res chain seq x y z
N MET A 1 -8.10 -11.19 11.33
CA MET A 1 -7.93 -10.44 10.08
C MET A 1 -6.66 -9.64 10.18
N GLU A 2 -5.72 -9.94 9.30
CA GLU A 2 -4.42 -9.28 9.21
C GLU A 2 -4.60 -7.80 8.87
N TYR A 3 -5.64 -7.46 8.09
CA TYR A 3 -6.08 -6.09 7.81
C TYR A 3 -6.31 -5.22 9.06
N LYS A 4 -7.18 -5.65 9.99
CA LYS A 4 -7.53 -4.86 11.19
C LYS A 4 -6.30 -4.57 12.05
N LYS A 5 -5.44 -5.58 12.21
CA LYS A 5 -4.17 -5.44 12.93
C LYS A 5 -3.24 -4.46 12.24
N PHE A 6 -3.14 -4.51 10.90
CA PHE A 6 -2.35 -3.56 10.13
C PHE A 6 -2.82 -2.12 10.32
N VAL A 7 -4.12 -1.86 10.20
CA VAL A 7 -4.71 -0.52 10.40
C VAL A 7 -4.44 0.00 11.82
N GLU A 8 -4.72 -0.79 12.84
CA GLU A 8 -4.52 -0.41 14.24
C GLU A 8 -3.05 -0.09 14.52
N THR A 9 -2.14 -0.98 14.08
CA THR A 9 -0.69 -0.81 14.26
C THR A 9 -0.19 0.44 13.55
N ARG A 10 -0.61 0.68 12.30
CA ARG A 10 -0.21 1.86 11.53
C ARG A 10 -0.68 3.14 12.21
N ARG A 11 -1.93 3.19 12.68
CA ARG A 11 -2.49 4.35 13.39
C ARG A 11 -1.69 4.66 14.66
N GLU A 12 -1.49 3.66 15.51
CA GLU A 12 -0.76 3.81 16.77
C GLU A 12 0.69 4.26 16.55
N LEU A 13 1.40 3.63 15.60
CA LEU A 13 2.79 3.97 15.32
C LEU A 13 2.94 5.35 14.70
N ASN A 14 2.04 5.75 13.79
CA ASN A 14 2.04 7.10 13.24
C ASN A 14 1.82 8.15 14.33
N GLU A 15 0.90 7.92 15.26
CA GLU A 15 0.68 8.82 16.40
C GLU A 15 1.95 8.94 17.28
N LYS A 16 2.61 7.82 17.59
CA LYS A 16 3.88 7.83 18.34
C LYS A 16 4.99 8.57 17.60
N VAL A 17 5.13 8.35 16.29
CA VAL A 17 6.13 9.02 15.46
C VAL A 17 5.85 10.52 15.37
N LEU A 18 4.60 10.94 15.19
CA LEU A 18 4.25 12.36 15.05
C LEU A 18 4.27 13.10 16.39
N SER A 19 3.94 12.45 17.51
CA SER A 19 4.00 13.06 18.85
C SER A 19 5.43 13.28 19.33
N ARG A 20 6.36 12.36 19.03
CA ARG A 20 7.76 12.43 19.47
C ARG A 20 8.72 12.95 18.40
N GLY A 21 8.31 12.93 17.15
CA GLY A 21 9.12 13.30 15.99
C GLY A 21 9.42 14.79 15.92
N THR A 22 10.55 15.10 15.29
CA THR A 22 10.97 16.48 15.04
C THR A 22 10.09 17.14 13.97
N LEU A 23 10.28 18.45 13.77
CA LEU A 23 9.67 19.15 12.64
C LEU A 23 10.02 18.50 11.29
N ASN A 24 11.25 17.99 11.14
CA ASN A 24 11.69 17.33 9.91
C ASN A 24 10.94 16.02 9.68
N THR A 25 10.73 15.22 10.74
CA THR A 25 9.93 13.98 10.67
C THR A 25 8.50 14.28 10.20
N LYS A 26 7.86 15.30 10.77
CA LYS A 26 6.49 15.70 10.39
C LYS A 26 6.41 16.18 8.94
N ARG A 27 7.40 16.96 8.48
CA ARG A 27 7.49 17.42 7.09
C ARG A 27 7.65 16.25 6.12
N PHE A 28 8.45 15.25 6.48
CA PHE A 28 8.64 14.07 5.65
C PHE A 28 7.36 13.26 5.49
N PHE A 29 6.65 12.97 6.60
CA PHE A 29 5.36 12.25 6.56
C PHE A 29 4.30 13.01 5.75
N ASN A 30 4.25 14.34 5.89
CA ASN A 30 3.35 15.16 5.08
C ASN A 30 3.71 15.12 3.59
N LEU A 31 5.01 15.11 3.25
CA LEU A 31 5.48 15.03 1.87
C LEU A 31 5.16 13.66 1.26
N ASP A 32 5.41 12.57 2.00
CA ASP A 32 5.06 11.21 1.60
C ASP A 32 3.57 11.10 1.25
N SER A 33 2.67 11.58 2.12
CA SER A 33 1.24 11.61 1.79
C SER A 33 0.89 12.57 0.63
N ALA A 34 1.67 13.64 0.43
CA ALA A 34 1.37 14.64 -0.59
C ALA A 34 1.70 14.17 -2.01
N VAL A 35 2.74 13.35 -2.20
CA VAL A 35 3.15 12.92 -3.55
C VAL A 35 2.13 12.00 -4.23
N TYR A 36 1.34 11.26 -3.44
CA TYR A 36 0.25 10.41 -3.93
C TYR A 36 -1.05 11.15 -4.25
N ARG A 37 -1.18 12.45 -3.90
CA ARG A 37 -2.35 13.26 -4.28
C ARG A 37 -2.44 13.41 -5.80
N PRO A 38 -3.66 13.44 -6.39
CA PRO A 38 -3.83 13.51 -7.83
C PRO A 38 -3.26 14.80 -8.44
N GLY A 39 -2.90 14.73 -9.72
CA GLY A 39 -2.42 15.85 -10.52
C GLY A 39 -2.65 15.58 -12.01
N LYS A 40 -1.58 15.59 -12.83
CA LYS A 40 -1.67 15.09 -14.21
C LYS A 40 -1.82 13.57 -14.29
N LEU A 41 -1.30 12.88 -13.28
CA LEU A 41 -1.60 11.47 -13.02
C LEU A 41 -2.69 11.41 -11.95
N ASP A 42 -3.69 10.55 -12.17
CA ASP A 42 -4.72 10.29 -11.17
C ASP A 42 -4.15 9.54 -9.95
N VAL A 43 -4.97 9.41 -8.91
CA VAL A 43 -4.56 8.77 -7.65
C VAL A 43 -4.32 7.28 -7.84
N LYS A 44 -5.17 6.55 -8.59
CA LYS A 44 -5.00 5.11 -8.86
C LYS A 44 -3.63 4.82 -9.48
N THR A 45 -3.26 5.58 -10.50
CA THR A 45 -1.96 5.48 -11.18
C THR A 45 -0.81 5.67 -10.19
N LYS A 46 -0.90 6.68 -9.33
CA LYS A 46 0.14 6.97 -8.34
C LYS A 46 0.23 5.89 -7.25
N GLU A 47 -0.89 5.33 -6.82
CA GLU A 47 -0.91 4.26 -5.83
C GLU A 47 -0.36 2.95 -6.41
N LEU A 48 -0.63 2.65 -7.68
CA LEU A 48 0.03 1.55 -8.40
C LEU A 48 1.54 1.77 -8.52
N MET A 49 2.00 3.00 -8.80
CA MET A 49 3.44 3.33 -8.75
C MET A 49 4.03 3.11 -7.36
N GLY A 50 3.33 3.49 -6.30
CA GLY A 50 3.71 3.23 -4.92
C GLY A 50 3.81 1.74 -4.61
N LEU A 51 2.87 0.94 -5.12
CA LEU A 51 2.87 -0.51 -4.99
C LEU A 51 4.10 -1.14 -5.68
N VAL A 52 4.39 -0.75 -6.93
CA VAL A 52 5.58 -1.21 -7.67
C VAL A 52 6.84 -0.87 -6.90
N ALA A 53 7.02 0.40 -6.51
CA ALA A 53 8.19 0.86 -5.77
C ALA A 53 8.37 0.11 -4.44
N SER A 54 7.28 -0.09 -3.70
CA SER A 54 7.28 -0.81 -2.43
C SER A 54 7.65 -2.28 -2.60
N THR A 55 7.21 -2.90 -3.70
CA THR A 55 7.44 -4.31 -4.01
C THR A 55 8.90 -4.57 -4.38
N VAL A 56 9.49 -3.75 -5.27
CA VAL A 56 10.90 -3.89 -5.62
C VAL A 56 11.83 -3.56 -4.43
N LEU A 57 11.38 -2.70 -3.51
CA LEU A 57 12.06 -2.40 -2.25
C LEU A 57 11.79 -3.41 -1.13
N ARG A 58 10.89 -4.39 -1.35
CA ARG A 58 10.57 -5.46 -0.39
C ARG A 58 10.03 -4.95 0.96
N CYS A 59 9.28 -3.84 0.94
CA CYS A 59 8.66 -3.27 2.14
C CYS A 59 7.22 -3.79 2.33
N ASP A 60 7.01 -4.81 3.17
CA ASP A 60 5.69 -5.44 3.31
C ASP A 60 4.59 -4.50 3.81
N ASP A 61 4.87 -3.61 4.76
CA ASP A 61 3.86 -2.65 5.25
C ASP A 61 3.55 -1.57 4.21
N CYS A 62 4.52 -1.18 3.39
CA CYS A 62 4.32 -0.27 2.27
C CYS A 62 3.47 -0.92 1.18
N ILE A 63 3.72 -2.20 0.87
CA ILE A 63 2.93 -3.01 -0.07
C ILE A 63 1.48 -3.09 0.41
N ARG A 64 1.25 -3.44 1.69
CA ARG A 64 -0.11 -3.48 2.26
C ARG A 64 -0.80 -2.12 2.17
N TYR A 65 -0.11 -1.03 2.53
CA TYR A 65 -0.65 0.32 2.42
C TYR A 65 -1.13 0.64 1.00
N HIS A 66 -0.27 0.43 0.00
CA HIS A 66 -0.62 0.74 -1.38
C HIS A 66 -1.66 -0.23 -1.97
N LEU A 67 -1.73 -1.50 -1.53
CA LEU A 67 -2.81 -2.40 -1.90
C LEU A 67 -4.17 -1.89 -1.40
N VAL A 68 -4.26 -1.46 -0.13
CA VAL A 68 -5.50 -0.88 0.40
C VAL A 68 -5.93 0.32 -0.43
N ARG A 69 -4.98 1.21 -0.76
CA ARG A 69 -5.27 2.40 -1.56
C ARG A 69 -5.66 2.04 -2.99
N CYS A 70 -4.98 1.11 -3.64
CA CYS A 70 -5.33 0.64 -4.99
C CYS A 70 -6.77 0.09 -5.04
N VAL A 71 -7.15 -0.73 -4.07
CA VAL A 71 -8.52 -1.27 -3.95
C VAL A 71 -9.53 -0.14 -3.74
N GLN A 72 -9.27 0.80 -2.83
CA GLN A 72 -10.15 1.95 -2.57
C GLN A 72 -10.35 2.85 -3.80
N GLU A 73 -9.32 3.02 -4.62
CA GLU A 73 -9.37 3.80 -5.85
C GLU A 73 -9.89 2.99 -7.05
N GLY A 74 -10.41 1.78 -6.82
CA GLY A 74 -11.08 0.96 -7.82
C GLY A 74 -10.14 0.26 -8.82
N ALA A 75 -8.88 0.02 -8.45
CA ALA A 75 -8.00 -0.81 -9.27
C ALA A 75 -8.55 -2.24 -9.36
N SER A 76 -8.56 -2.81 -10.57
CA SER A 76 -8.90 -4.22 -10.74
C SER A 76 -7.76 -5.12 -10.28
N ASP A 77 -8.06 -6.39 -10.00
CA ASP A 77 -7.00 -7.37 -9.69
C ASP A 77 -6.03 -7.51 -10.87
N GLU A 78 -6.53 -7.42 -12.11
CA GLU A 78 -5.71 -7.45 -13.33
C GLU A 78 -4.71 -6.29 -13.39
N GLU A 79 -5.16 -5.05 -13.11
CA GLU A 79 -4.26 -3.88 -13.03
C GLU A 79 -3.19 -4.05 -11.92
N ILE A 80 -3.58 -4.64 -10.78
CA ILE A 80 -2.65 -4.91 -9.67
C ILE A 80 -1.63 -5.98 -10.05
N PHE A 81 -2.06 -7.06 -10.71
CA PHE A 81 -1.15 -8.13 -11.16
C PHE A 81 -0.20 -7.63 -12.24
N GLU A 82 -0.66 -6.86 -13.23
CA GLU A 82 0.22 -6.25 -14.25
C GLU A 82 1.33 -5.39 -13.60
N ALA A 83 0.98 -4.61 -12.57
CA ALA A 83 1.96 -3.82 -11.81
C ALA A 83 2.92 -4.72 -11.01
N LEU A 84 2.43 -5.77 -10.35
CA LEU A 84 3.25 -6.71 -9.59
C LEU A 84 4.18 -7.54 -10.48
N ASP A 85 3.78 -7.87 -11.71
CA ASP A 85 4.61 -8.56 -12.69
C ASP A 85 5.80 -7.68 -13.12
N ILE A 86 5.57 -6.37 -13.35
CA ILE A 86 6.66 -5.42 -13.57
C ILE A 86 7.61 -5.41 -12.36
N ALA A 87 7.08 -5.35 -11.14
CA ALA A 87 7.90 -5.39 -9.94
C ALA A 87 8.67 -6.72 -9.78
N LEU A 88 8.08 -7.84 -10.19
CA LEU A 88 8.71 -9.16 -10.16
C LEU A 88 9.87 -9.26 -11.16
N VAL A 89 9.66 -8.83 -12.39
CA VAL A 89 10.70 -8.84 -13.43
C VAL A 89 11.85 -7.90 -13.07
N VAL A 90 11.54 -6.69 -12.58
CA VAL A 90 12.55 -5.69 -12.19
C VAL A 90 13.30 -6.07 -10.91
N GLY A 91 12.58 -6.54 -9.90
CA GLY A 91 13.14 -6.89 -8.58
C GLY A 91 13.76 -8.28 -8.52
N GLY A 92 13.47 -9.15 -9.48
CA GLY A 92 13.92 -10.54 -9.52
C GLY A 92 13.25 -11.43 -8.47
N SER A 93 13.63 -12.71 -8.44
CA SER A 93 12.96 -13.74 -7.63
C SER A 93 12.96 -13.45 -6.12
N ILE A 94 13.83 -12.57 -5.61
CA ILE A 94 13.88 -12.18 -4.20
C ILE A 94 12.60 -11.46 -3.74
N VAL A 95 11.80 -10.91 -4.65
CA VAL A 95 10.51 -10.30 -4.33
C VAL A 95 9.38 -11.33 -4.20
N ILE A 96 9.55 -12.59 -4.63
CA ILE A 96 8.50 -13.62 -4.59
C ILE A 96 7.86 -13.81 -3.20
N PRO A 97 8.61 -13.83 -2.08
CA PRO A 97 7.98 -13.90 -0.76
C PRO A 97 7.06 -12.71 -0.45
N HIS A 98 7.43 -11.51 -0.90
CA HIS A 98 6.65 -10.29 -0.75
C HIS A 98 5.42 -10.32 -1.66
N LEU A 99 5.57 -10.81 -2.89
CA LEU A 99 4.48 -11.05 -3.82
C LEU A 99 3.44 -12.03 -3.24
N ARG A 100 3.88 -13.17 -2.67
CA ARG A 100 2.95 -14.12 -2.02
C ARG A 100 2.13 -13.48 -0.90
N ARG A 101 2.75 -12.62 -0.09
CA ARG A 101 2.05 -11.88 0.97
C ARG A 101 1.12 -10.81 0.39
N ALA A 102 1.54 -10.12 -0.67
CA ALA A 102 0.72 -9.14 -1.38
C ALA A 102 -0.58 -9.79 -1.89
N VAL A 103 -0.47 -10.95 -2.54
CA VAL A 103 -1.63 -11.68 -3.08
C VAL A 103 -2.56 -12.16 -1.96
N GLY A 104 -2.03 -12.79 -0.91
CA GLY A 104 -2.87 -13.21 0.23
C GLY A 104 -3.58 -12.04 0.92
N PHE A 105 -2.92 -10.87 1.00
CA PHE A 105 -3.54 -9.67 1.55
C PHE A 105 -4.59 -9.07 0.60
N LEU A 106 -4.36 -9.10 -0.71
CA LEU A 106 -5.36 -8.68 -1.70
C LEU A 106 -6.63 -9.53 -1.63
N GLU A 107 -6.52 -10.85 -1.47
CA GLU A 107 -7.66 -11.75 -1.27
C GLU A 107 -8.47 -11.36 -0.03
N GLU A 108 -7.80 -11.05 1.10
CA GLU A 108 -8.48 -10.55 2.31
C GLU A 108 -9.25 -9.25 2.04
N LEU A 109 -8.66 -8.29 1.30
CA LEU A 109 -9.33 -7.05 0.93
C LEU A 109 -10.57 -7.28 0.04
N ARG A 110 -10.47 -8.19 -0.93
CA ARG A 110 -11.61 -8.53 -1.81
C ARG A 110 -12.71 -9.27 -1.08
N GLU A 111 -12.36 -10.13 -0.11
CA GLU A 111 -13.34 -10.78 0.75
C GLU A 111 -14.10 -9.73 1.59
N MET A 112 -13.39 -8.76 2.18
CA MET A 112 -14.01 -7.64 2.90
C MET A 112 -14.94 -6.82 2.00
N GLU A 113 -14.51 -6.47 0.80
CA GLU A 113 -15.31 -5.72 -0.18
C GLU A 113 -16.60 -6.47 -0.55
N LYS A 114 -16.49 -7.79 -0.79
CA LYS A 114 -17.62 -8.67 -1.07
C LYS A 114 -18.61 -8.77 0.11
N ASN A 115 -18.10 -8.75 1.33
CA ASN A 115 -18.90 -8.79 2.56
C ASN A 115 -19.53 -7.41 2.89
N GLY A 116 -19.25 -6.36 2.11
CA GLY A 116 -19.70 -5.00 2.38
C GLY A 116 -18.99 -4.36 3.58
N GLU A 117 -17.84 -4.89 3.99
CA GLU A 117 -17.04 -4.32 5.06
C GLU A 117 -16.30 -3.07 4.57
N THR A 118 -16.20 -2.05 5.43
CA THR A 118 -15.51 -0.81 5.07
C THR A 118 -14.00 -1.01 5.12
N ILE A 119 -13.34 -0.79 3.99
CA ILE A 119 -11.88 -0.74 3.87
C ILE A 119 -11.45 0.72 4.08
N SER A 120 -10.90 1.03 5.25
CA SER A 120 -10.28 2.32 5.61
C SER A 120 -8.99 2.16 6.43
N LEU A 121 -8.00 3.02 6.16
CA LEU A 121 -6.72 3.11 6.87
C LEU A 121 -6.77 4.04 8.10
#